data_AF-A0AB39HN98-F1
#
_entry.id   AF-A0AB39HN98-F1
#
_cell.length_a   1.000
_cell.length_b   1.000
_cell.length_c   1.000
_cell.angle_alpha   90.00
_cell.angle_beta   90.00
_cell.angle_gamma   90.00
#
_symmetry.space_group_name_H-M   'P 1'
#
loop_
_entity.id
_entity.type
_entity.pdbx_description
1 polymer ?
#
loop_
_entity_poly.entity_id
_entity_poly.type
_entity_poly.pdbx_seq_one_letter_code
_entity_poly.pdbx_strand_id
1 'polypeptide(L)'
;MSLVSYIGCNIKVPIMNTGNDNTIYIGTLFSNKDSRLEIQEFQYSTKYVYEVTYDSWGIELSKYQDDIMYNQAKKALHELCEWMNNYLAIGDYFEFYTCWAGEESYKYESKIILPITNFYQEDMEIRAQTFVRFLK
;
A
#
# COMPACT_ATOMS: atom_id res chain seq x y z
N MET A 1 10.45 -15.37 -1.76
CA MET A 1 9.18 -14.76 -2.20
C MET A 1 9.31 -13.27 -1.98
N SER A 2 8.79 -12.44 -2.88
CA SER A 2 8.87 -10.98 -2.74
C SER A 2 7.58 -10.45 -2.14
N LEU A 3 7.69 -9.51 -1.20
CA LEU A 3 6.53 -8.78 -0.69
C LEU A 3 6.09 -7.76 -1.74
N VAL A 4 4.80 -7.71 -2.00
CA VAL A 4 4.16 -6.76 -2.92
C VAL A 4 3.11 -5.97 -2.16
N SER A 5 2.94 -4.71 -2.53
CA SER A 5 1.92 -3.84 -1.99
C SER A 5 1.10 -3.21 -3.09
N TYR A 6 -0.16 -2.98 -2.79
CA TYR A 6 -1.15 -2.48 -3.71
C TYR A 6 -1.88 -1.31 -3.07
N ILE A 7 -2.41 -0.43 -3.91
CA ILE A 7 -3.42 0.55 -3.53
C ILE A 7 -4.64 0.44 -4.43
N GLY A 8 -5.80 0.65 -3.83
CA GLY A 8 -7.10 0.71 -4.46
C GLY A 8 -7.73 2.08 -4.31
N CYS A 9 -8.17 2.70 -5.41
CA CYS A 9 -8.74 4.05 -5.44
C CYS A 9 -10.03 4.11 -6.28
N ASN A 10 -10.97 4.98 -5.90
CA ASN A 10 -12.16 5.28 -6.71
C ASN A 10 -11.89 6.30 -7.82
N ILE A 11 -10.78 7.02 -7.71
CA ILE A 11 -10.27 7.97 -8.69
C ILE A 11 -9.05 7.40 -9.39
N LYS A 12 -8.83 7.82 -10.64
CA LYS A 12 -7.59 7.51 -11.34
C LYS A 12 -6.50 8.43 -10.81
N VAL A 13 -5.49 7.87 -10.15
CA VAL A 13 -4.33 8.61 -9.69
C VAL A 13 -3.21 8.56 -10.75
N PRO A 14 -2.38 9.61 -10.87
CA PRO A 14 -1.26 9.61 -11.80
C PRO A 14 -0.19 8.62 -11.36
N ILE A 15 0.48 7.98 -12.32
CA ILE A 15 1.63 7.11 -12.04
C ILE A 15 2.75 8.00 -11.50
N MET A 16 3.27 7.64 -10.32
CA MET A 16 4.43 8.30 -9.72
C MET A 16 5.68 7.50 -10.10
N ASN A 17 6.54 8.11 -10.92
CA ASN A 17 7.85 7.57 -11.28
C ASN A 17 8.92 8.60 -10.88
N THR A 18 9.26 8.63 -9.61
CA THR A 18 10.43 9.33 -9.12
C THR A 18 11.62 8.40 -9.32
N GLY A 19 12.42 8.62 -10.36
CA GLY A 19 13.54 7.75 -10.75
C GLY A 19 14.75 7.77 -9.81
N ASN A 20 14.55 7.99 -8.50
CA ASN A 20 15.61 8.03 -7.49
C ASN A 20 15.36 6.99 -6.40
N ASP A 21 16.44 6.40 -5.90
CA ASP A 21 16.47 5.54 -4.71
C ASP A 21 15.78 6.24 -3.52
N ASN A 22 15.09 5.47 -2.67
CA ASN A 22 14.28 5.95 -1.53
C ASN A 22 12.98 6.70 -1.87
N THR A 23 12.33 6.40 -2.99
CA THR A 23 11.03 7.02 -3.32
C THR A 23 9.96 5.99 -3.64
N ILE A 24 8.69 6.40 -3.51
CA ILE A 24 7.54 5.57 -3.87
C ILE A 24 7.40 5.51 -5.39
N TYR A 25 7.29 4.29 -5.89
CA TYR A 25 6.89 4.01 -7.26
C TYR A 25 5.45 3.48 -7.26
N ILE A 26 4.56 4.13 -8.01
CA ILE A 26 3.18 3.68 -8.21
C ILE A 26 3.05 3.25 -9.67
N GLY A 27 3.07 1.94 -9.90
CA GLY A 27 3.16 1.38 -11.24
C GLY A 27 3.22 -0.14 -11.19
N THR A 28 3.75 -0.77 -12.24
CA THR A 28 3.88 -2.24 -12.30
C THR A 28 5.35 -2.61 -12.22
N LEU A 29 5.75 -3.34 -11.18
CA LEU A 29 7.13 -3.81 -10.99
C LEU A 29 7.17 -5.33 -10.84
N PHE A 30 6.43 -5.89 -9.88
CA PHE A 30 6.30 -7.32 -9.62
C PHE A 30 4.97 -7.90 -10.11
N SER A 31 3.90 -7.10 -10.10
CA SER A 31 2.55 -7.55 -10.41
C SER A 31 2.30 -7.58 -11.93
N ASN A 32 1.68 -8.66 -12.38
CA ASN A 32 1.13 -8.72 -13.74
C ASN A 32 -0.35 -8.30 -13.72
N LYS A 33 -1.00 -8.34 -14.90
CA LYS A 33 -2.41 -7.94 -15.01
C LYS A 33 -3.33 -8.82 -14.16
N ASP A 34 -3.06 -10.11 -14.10
CA ASP A 34 -3.88 -11.08 -13.38
C ASP A 34 -3.77 -10.87 -11.86
N SER A 35 -2.56 -10.62 -11.34
CA SER A 35 -2.34 -10.22 -9.95
C SER A 35 -3.23 -9.04 -9.54
N ARG A 36 -3.30 -8.00 -10.39
CA ARG A 36 -4.14 -6.81 -10.11
C ARG A 36 -5.63 -7.11 -10.22
N LEU A 37 -6.04 -8.03 -11.09
CA LEU A 37 -7.43 -8.49 -11.17
C LEU A 37 -7.82 -9.27 -9.90
N GLU A 38 -6.94 -10.12 -9.39
CA GLU A 38 -7.17 -10.83 -8.12
C GLU A 38 -7.31 -9.85 -6.94
N ILE A 39 -6.41 -8.88 -6.82
CA ILE A 39 -6.52 -7.84 -5.79
C ILE A 39 -7.86 -7.08 -5.90
N GLN A 40 -8.23 -6.71 -7.13
CA GLN A 40 -9.48 -6.03 -7.41
C GLN A 40 -10.71 -6.87 -7.06
N GLU A 41 -10.67 -8.18 -7.28
CA GLU A 41 -11.79 -9.09 -7.04
C GLU A 41 -11.92 -9.48 -5.57
N PHE A 42 -10.80 -9.75 -4.89
CA PHE A 42 -10.79 -10.38 -3.58
C PHE A 42 -10.53 -9.42 -2.42
N GLN A 43 -9.76 -8.34 -2.63
CA GLN A 43 -9.32 -7.47 -1.54
C GLN A 43 -10.03 -6.12 -1.53
N TYR A 44 -10.25 -5.54 -2.71
CA TYR A 44 -10.65 -4.14 -2.84
C TYR A 44 -12.11 -3.95 -3.21
N SER A 45 -12.66 -2.84 -2.72
CA SER A 45 -13.98 -2.33 -3.11
C SER A 45 -13.91 -1.16 -4.09
N THR A 46 -12.69 -0.65 -4.31
CA THR A 46 -12.39 0.48 -5.20
C THR A 46 -12.20 0.03 -6.66
N LYS A 47 -12.16 0.96 -7.63
CA LYS A 47 -12.16 0.62 -9.08
C LYS A 47 -10.77 0.54 -9.72
N TYR A 48 -9.81 1.31 -9.21
CA TYR A 48 -8.49 1.45 -9.80
C TYR A 48 -7.45 0.85 -8.87
N VAL A 49 -6.73 -0.17 -9.35
CA VAL A 49 -5.68 -0.87 -8.60
C VAL A 49 -4.31 -0.56 -9.17
N TYR A 50 -3.38 -0.23 -8.29
CA TYR A 50 -1.98 0.04 -8.61
C TYR A 50 -1.10 -0.76 -7.68
N GLU A 51 0.01 -1.25 -8.18
CA GLU A 51 1.09 -1.72 -7.30
C GLU A 51 1.89 -0.50 -6.82
N VAL A 52 2.35 -0.60 -5.58
CA VAL A 52 3.16 0.41 -4.91
C VAL A 52 4.41 -0.27 -4.39
N THR A 53 5.57 0.31 -4.70
CA THR A 53 6.85 -0.18 -4.19
C THR A 53 7.67 0.97 -3.63
N TYR A 54 8.54 0.64 -2.69
CA TYR A 54 9.55 1.53 -2.14
C TYR A 54 10.91 0.84 -2.25
N ASP A 55 11.86 1.47 -2.94
CA ASP A 55 13.19 0.90 -3.18
C ASP A 55 13.16 -0.55 -3.69
N SER A 56 12.23 -0.81 -4.62
CA SER A 56 11.96 -2.13 -5.19
C SER A 56 11.36 -3.18 -4.25
N TRP A 57 10.85 -2.86 -3.06
CA TRP A 57 10.15 -3.80 -2.17
C TRP A 57 8.73 -3.33 -1.81
N GLY A 58 7.89 -4.25 -1.34
CA GLY A 58 6.62 -3.93 -0.70
C GLY A 58 6.81 -3.22 0.65
N ILE A 59 5.74 -2.61 1.15
CA ILE A 59 5.70 -1.90 2.43
C ILE A 59 5.19 -2.85 3.51
N GLU A 60 6.06 -3.17 4.47
CA GLU A 60 5.75 -3.90 5.70
C GLU A 60 6.24 -3.08 6.90
N LEU A 61 5.39 -2.98 7.92
CA LEU A 61 5.71 -2.43 9.24
C LEU A 61 5.63 -3.56 10.25
N SER A 62 6.78 -4.15 10.60
CA SER A 62 6.86 -5.27 11.53
C SER A 62 7.92 -5.02 12.58
N LYS A 63 7.62 -5.34 13.83
CA LYS A 63 8.59 -5.24 14.95
C LYS A 63 9.78 -6.20 14.82
N TYR A 64 9.72 -7.13 13.87
CA TYR A 64 10.78 -8.11 13.60
C TYR A 64 11.75 -7.64 12.51
N GLN A 65 11.47 -6.52 11.83
CA GLN A 65 12.42 -5.87 10.92
C GLN A 65 13.49 -5.13 11.72
N ASP A 66 14.66 -4.92 11.12
CA ASP A 66 15.64 -4.00 11.68
C ASP A 66 15.15 -2.55 11.65
N ASP A 67 15.68 -1.71 12.53
CA ASP A 67 15.25 -0.32 12.70
C ASP A 67 15.37 0.50 11.40
N ILE A 68 16.34 0.19 10.54
CA ILE A 68 16.55 0.94 9.29
C ILE A 68 15.39 0.62 8.34
N MET A 69 15.11 -0.66 8.12
CA MET A 69 14.01 -1.12 7.27
C MET A 69 12.64 -0.66 7.78
N TYR A 70 12.41 -0.77 9.09
CA TYR A 70 11.18 -0.28 9.70
C TYR A 70 10.99 1.21 9.45
N ASN A 71 12.03 2.04 9.67
CA ASN A 71 11.93 3.48 9.44
C ASN A 71 11.77 3.85 7.95
N GLN A 72 12.38 3.09 7.04
CA GLN A 72 12.21 3.26 5.60
C GLN A 72 10.77 2.95 5.16
N ALA A 73 10.22 1.80 5.55
CA ALA A 73 8.84 1.45 5.25
C ALA A 73 7.85 2.42 5.90
N LYS A 74 8.14 2.89 7.12
CA LYS A 74 7.36 3.90 7.83
C LYS A 74 7.32 5.22 7.08
N LYS A 75 8.46 5.64 6.51
CA LYS A 75 8.57 6.83 5.67
C LYS A 75 7.83 6.65 4.34
N ALA A 76 7.96 5.48 3.71
CA ALA A 76 7.24 5.15 2.47
C ALA A 76 5.72 5.22 2.65
N LEU A 77 5.18 4.66 3.74
CA LEU A 77 3.75 4.75 4.01
C LEU A 77 3.29 6.20 4.23
N HIS A 78 4.13 7.03 4.84
CA HIS A 78 3.83 8.45 5.05
C HIS A 78 3.77 9.24 3.76
N GLU A 79 4.81 9.11 2.93
CA GLU A 79 4.85 9.76 1.62
C GLU A 79 3.66 9.31 0.76
N LEU A 80 3.22 8.05 0.87
CA LEU A 80 2.04 7.54 0.17
C LEU A 80 0.77 8.23 0.66
N CYS A 81 0.60 8.34 1.98
CA CYS A 81 -0.54 9.01 2.57
C CYS A 81 -0.58 10.50 2.23
N GLU A 82 0.56 11.22 2.31
CA GLU A 82 0.65 12.63 1.92
C GLU A 82 0.31 12.82 0.44
N TRP A 83 0.85 11.96 -0.42
CA TRP A 83 0.57 12.00 -1.86
C TRP A 83 -0.91 11.76 -2.14
N MET A 84 -1.49 10.68 -1.59
CA MET A 84 -2.91 10.36 -1.73
C MET A 84 -3.83 11.44 -1.16
N ASN A 85 -3.41 12.09 -0.08
CA ASN A 85 -4.15 13.19 0.52
C ASN A 85 -4.26 14.39 -0.43
N ASN A 86 -3.39 14.56 -1.43
CA ASN A 86 -3.57 15.62 -2.42
C ASN A 86 -4.64 15.31 -3.48
N TYR A 87 -5.03 14.03 -3.64
CA TYR A 87 -5.96 13.60 -4.68
C TYR A 87 -7.36 13.28 -4.16
N LEU A 88 -7.49 12.82 -2.93
CA LEU A 88 -8.77 12.44 -2.34
C LEU A 88 -9.58 13.68 -1.94
N ALA A 89 -10.90 13.65 -2.09
CA ALA A 89 -11.79 14.65 -1.49
C ALA A 89 -12.08 14.30 -0.03
N ILE A 90 -12.66 15.23 0.73
CA ILE A 90 -13.16 14.93 2.09
C ILE A 90 -14.30 13.92 1.97
N GLY A 91 -14.23 12.83 2.75
CA GLY A 91 -15.16 11.71 2.70
C GLY A 91 -14.72 10.58 1.77
N ASP A 92 -13.66 10.77 0.98
CA ASP A 92 -13.07 9.69 0.18
C ASP A 92 -12.10 8.83 1.00
N TYR A 93 -11.66 7.74 0.39
CA TYR A 93 -10.68 6.84 0.96
C TYR A 93 -9.82 6.20 -0.12
N PHE A 94 -8.69 5.65 0.30
CA PHE A 94 -7.98 4.64 -0.48
C PHE A 94 -7.77 3.38 0.35
N GLU A 95 -7.62 2.27 -0.35
CA GLU A 95 -7.34 0.96 0.22
C GLU A 95 -5.89 0.64 -0.04
N PHE A 96 -5.24 -0.02 0.92
CA PHE A 96 -3.88 -0.51 0.84
C PHE A 96 -3.89 -1.97 1.26
N TYR A 97 -3.13 -2.80 0.55
CA TYR A 97 -3.00 -4.21 0.88
C TYR A 97 -1.60 -4.66 0.53
N THR A 98 -1.00 -5.49 1.38
CA THR A 98 0.30 -6.09 1.10
C THR A 98 0.22 -7.60 1.29
N CYS A 99 0.89 -8.36 0.44
CA CYS A 99 0.95 -9.82 0.48
C CYS A 99 2.25 -10.31 -0.17
N TRP A 100 2.50 -11.62 -0.08
CA TRP A 100 3.53 -12.23 -0.91
C TRP A 100 3.04 -12.33 -2.35
N ALA A 101 3.95 -12.15 -3.32
CA ALA A 101 3.63 -12.33 -4.72
C ALA A 101 3.14 -13.77 -4.98
N GLY A 102 1.96 -13.91 -5.60
CA GLY A 102 1.25 -15.17 -5.79
C GLY A 102 0.17 -15.47 -4.74
N GLU A 103 0.00 -14.60 -3.74
CA GLU A 103 -1.03 -14.69 -2.70
C GLU A 103 -2.09 -13.57 -2.81
N GLU A 104 -2.21 -12.92 -3.95
CA GLU A 104 -3.11 -11.78 -4.15
C GLU A 104 -4.59 -12.11 -3.87
N SER A 105 -5.02 -13.32 -4.20
CA SER A 105 -6.37 -13.83 -3.93
C SER A 105 -6.60 -14.35 -2.49
N TYR A 106 -5.55 -14.39 -1.65
CA TYR A 106 -5.67 -14.91 -0.29
C TYR A 106 -6.36 -13.88 0.60
N LYS A 107 -7.26 -14.32 1.47
CA LYS A 107 -7.98 -13.40 2.36
C LYS A 107 -7.00 -12.69 3.28
N TYR A 108 -7.17 -11.38 3.46
CA TYR A 108 -6.45 -10.66 4.50
C TYR A 108 -6.72 -11.26 5.89
N GLU A 109 -5.68 -11.34 6.71
CA GLU A 109 -5.75 -11.81 8.10
C GLU A 109 -6.00 -10.65 9.07
N SER A 110 -5.66 -9.44 8.65
CA SER A 110 -5.81 -8.22 9.45
C SER A 110 -6.47 -7.12 8.64
N LYS A 111 -7.34 -6.34 9.30
CA LYS A 111 -8.01 -5.18 8.73
C LYS A 111 -7.88 -3.98 9.65
N ILE A 112 -7.33 -2.91 9.11
CA ILE A 112 -7.09 -1.65 9.82
C ILE A 112 -7.83 -0.52 9.10
N ILE A 113 -8.42 0.42 9.85
CA ILE A 113 -9.06 1.61 9.32
C ILE A 113 -8.51 2.83 10.07
N LEU A 114 -7.92 3.78 9.34
CA LEU A 114 -7.21 4.93 9.92
C LEU A 114 -7.50 6.22 9.17
N PRO A 115 -7.43 7.39 9.82
CA PRO A 115 -7.42 8.67 9.14
C PRO A 115 -6.10 8.89 8.38
N ILE A 116 -6.17 9.45 7.17
CA ILE A 116 -5.00 9.67 6.29
C ILE A 116 -3.99 10.66 6.87
N THR A 117 -4.42 11.61 7.71
CA THR A 117 -3.57 12.67 8.30
C THR A 117 -3.00 12.31 9.67
N ASN A 118 -3.42 11.20 10.28
CA ASN A 118 -2.98 10.79 11.61
C ASN A 118 -2.94 9.27 11.74
N PHE A 119 -2.27 8.61 10.80
CA PHE A 119 -2.21 7.16 10.73
C PHE A 119 -1.13 6.55 11.66
N TYR A 120 -0.26 7.37 12.25
CA TYR A 120 0.79 6.86 13.13
C TYR A 120 0.26 6.46 14.50
N GLN A 121 0.43 5.19 14.84
CA GLN A 121 0.26 4.63 16.18
C GLN A 121 1.54 3.86 16.52
N GLU A 122 2.06 4.00 17.75
CA GLU A 122 3.36 3.40 18.16
C GLU A 122 3.40 1.88 17.95
N ASP A 123 2.24 1.21 18.01
CA ASP A 123 2.11 -0.25 17.85
C ASP A 123 1.48 -0.68 16.51
N MET A 124 1.43 0.20 15.50
CA MET A 124 0.86 -0.16 14.20
C MET A 124 1.72 -1.21 13.50
N GLU A 125 1.10 -2.33 13.15
CA GLU A 125 1.73 -3.44 12.46
C GLU A 125 1.02 -3.73 11.14
N ILE A 126 1.77 -3.70 10.04
CA ILE A 126 1.32 -4.04 8.69
C ILE A 126 2.25 -5.16 8.21
N ARG A 127 1.78 -6.40 8.24
CA ARG A 127 2.49 -7.55 7.67
C ARG A 127 1.84 -8.00 6.37
N ALA A 128 2.43 -8.98 5.70
CA ALA A 128 1.76 -9.70 4.63
C ALA A 128 0.31 -10.09 5.04
N GLN A 129 -0.61 -9.99 4.09
CA GLN A 129 -2.04 -10.19 4.25
C GLN A 129 -2.73 -9.18 5.19
N THR A 130 -2.17 -7.97 5.33
CA THR A 130 -2.85 -6.86 6.03
C THR A 130 -3.55 -5.95 5.04
N PHE A 131 -4.85 -5.74 5.24
CA PHE A 131 -5.64 -4.72 4.55
C PHE A 131 -5.74 -3.46 5.42
N VAL A 132 -5.53 -2.30 4.81
CA VAL A 132 -5.68 -1.00 5.47
C VAL A 132 -6.57 -0.10 4.62
N ARG A 133 -7.53 0.59 5.25
CA ARG A 133 -8.31 1.65 4.61
C ARG A 133 -7.97 2.99 5.25
N PHE A 134 -7.49 3.93 4.44
CA PHE A 134 -7.17 5.29 4.86
C PHE A 134 -8.30 6.24 4.46
N LEU A 135 -8.90 6.90 5.45
CA LEU A 135 -10.04 7.80 5.28
C LEU A 135 -9.56 9.25 5.24
N LYS A 136 -10.09 10.06 4.32
CA LYS A 136 -9.86 11.51 4.27
C LYS A 136 -11.05 12.31 4.78
#